data_AF-A0A941XXS5-F1
#
_entry.id   AF-A0A941XXS5-F1
#
_cell.length_a   1.000
_cell.length_b   1.000
_cell.length_c   1.000
_cell.angle_alpha   90.00
_cell.angle_beta   90.00
_cell.angle_gamma   90.00
#
_symmetry.space_group_name_H-M   'P 1'
#
loop_
_entity.id
_entity.type
_entity.pdbx_description
1 polymer ?
#
loop_
_entity_poly.entity_id
_entity_poly.type
_entity_poly.pdbx_seq_one_letter_code
_entity_poly.pdbx_strand_id
1 'polypeptide(L)'
;MSKEYITKSEAIEAACNAVELFPSEYQEIENAINRVVADVAPVRHGEWIERALRPTCSLCGFSGSLIDAPISPFKYCPNCGAKMDGDAP
;
A
#
# COMPACT_ATOMS: atom_id res chain seq x y z
N MET A 1 -10.42 -8.75 8.47
CA MET A 1 -9.66 -7.49 8.27
C MET A 1 -10.23 -6.81 7.04
N SER A 2 -10.75 -5.60 7.15
CA SER A 2 -11.16 -4.82 5.98
C SER A 2 -9.92 -4.41 5.19
N LYS A 3 -9.85 -4.73 3.90
CA LYS A 3 -8.79 -4.21 3.04
C LYS A 3 -8.96 -2.69 2.94
N GLU A 4 -7.89 -1.92 3.16
CA GLU A 4 -7.87 -0.47 2.90
C GLU A 4 -7.75 -0.15 1.40
N TYR A 5 -7.60 -1.17 0.56
CA TYR A 5 -7.38 -1.09 -0.88
C TYR A 5 -8.39 -1.95 -1.64
N ILE A 6 -8.79 -1.46 -2.80
CA ILE A 6 -9.63 -2.16 -3.77
C ILE A 6 -8.73 -2.62 -4.93
N THR A 7 -8.87 -3.87 -5.35
CA THR A 7 -8.19 -4.38 -6.53
C THR A 7 -8.81 -3.80 -7.81
N LYS A 8 -8.05 -3.80 -8.92
CA LYS A 8 -8.58 -3.40 -10.23
C LYS A 8 -9.87 -4.15 -10.58
N SER A 9 -9.92 -5.46 -10.31
CA SER A 9 -11.09 -6.30 -10.55
C SER A 9 -12.29 -5.91 -9.68
N GLU A 10 -12.08 -5.69 -8.38
CA GLU A 10 -13.14 -5.24 -7.46
C GLU A 10 -13.66 -3.84 -7.85
N ALA A 11 -12.80 -2.96 -8.37
CA ALA A 11 -13.20 -1.64 -8.86
C ALA A 11 -14.02 -1.71 -10.15
N ILE A 12 -13.64 -2.58 -11.09
CA ILE A 12 -14.42 -2.84 -12.32
C ILE A 12 -15.79 -3.41 -11.96
N GLU A 13 -15.83 -4.43 -11.09
CA GLU A 13 -17.07 -5.05 -10.67
C GLU A 13 -18.02 -4.06 -9.97
N ALA A 14 -17.50 -3.24 -9.06
CA ALA A 14 -18.29 -2.22 -8.38
C ALA A 14 -18.86 -1.18 -9.37
N ALA A 15 -18.06 -0.74 -10.34
CA ALA A 15 -18.50 0.20 -11.36
C ALA A 15 -19.58 -0.42 -12.28
N CYS A 16 -19.40 -1.67 -12.68
CA CYS A 16 -20.33 -2.39 -13.54
C CYS A 16 -21.64 -2.78 -12.84
N ASN A 17 -21.63 -2.98 -11.52
CA ASN A 17 -22.84 -3.27 -10.73
C ASN A 17 -23.64 -2.00 -10.36
N ALA A 18 -23.01 -0.82 -10.38
CA ALA A 18 -23.65 0.44 -10.01
C ALA A 18 -24.49 1.05 -11.15
N VAL A 19 -24.30 0.59 -12.39
CA VAL A 19 -24.97 1.10 -13.59
C VAL A 19 -25.37 -0.10 -14.45
N GLU A 20 -26.62 -0.16 -14.91
CA GLU A 20 -27.03 -1.17 -15.91
C GLU A 20 -26.33 -0.87 -17.24
N LEU A 21 -25.19 -1.52 -17.46
CA LEU A 21 -24.36 -1.34 -18.64
C LEU A 21 -24.48 -2.56 -19.56
N PHE A 22 -24.48 -2.31 -20.86
CA PHE A 22 -24.32 -3.37 -21.84
C PHE A 22 -22.86 -3.89 -21.84
N PRO A 23 -22.59 -5.17 -22.13
CA PRO A 23 -21.23 -5.73 -22.14
C PRO A 23 -20.21 -4.97 -23.01
N SER A 24 -20.67 -4.23 -24.01
CA SER A 24 -19.83 -3.37 -24.87
C SER A 24 -19.26 -2.15 -24.15
N GLU A 25 -19.87 -1.70 -23.05
CA GLU A 25 -19.46 -0.51 -22.29
C GLU A 25 -18.41 -0.83 -21.20
N TYR A 26 -18.19 -2.13 -20.90
CA TYR A 26 -17.15 -2.60 -19.97
C TYR A 26 -15.75 -2.12 -20.35
N GLN A 27 -15.48 -2.02 -21.65
CA GLN A 27 -14.15 -1.67 -22.14
C GLN A 27 -13.79 -0.20 -21.87
N GLU A 28 -14.78 0.71 -21.85
CA GLU A 28 -14.54 2.10 -21.49
C GLU A 28 -14.21 2.26 -20.00
N ILE A 29 -14.90 1.51 -19.14
CA ILE A 29 -14.63 1.47 -17.70
C ILE A 29 -13.24 0.92 -17.42
N GLU A 30 -12.87 -0.18 -18.08
CA GLU A 30 -11.53 -0.74 -17.91
C GLU A 30 -10.44 0.26 -18.35
N ASN A 31 -10.64 0.94 -19.48
CA ASN A 31 -9.71 1.96 -19.95
C ASN A 31 -9.59 3.14 -18.98
N ALA A 32 -10.71 3.60 -18.41
CA ALA A 32 -10.71 4.65 -17.40
C ALA A 32 -9.96 4.21 -16.14
N ILE A 33 -10.22 3.00 -15.64
CA ILE A 33 -9.53 2.44 -14.47
C ILE A 33 -8.04 2.25 -14.74
N ASN A 34 -7.65 1.76 -15.92
CA ASN A 34 -6.24 1.59 -16.30
C ASN A 34 -5.46 2.92 -16.31
N ARG A 35 -6.08 4.03 -16.72
CA ARG A 35 -5.44 5.36 -16.67
C ARG A 35 -5.07 5.76 -15.25
N VAL A 36 -5.95 5.52 -14.28
CA VAL A 36 -5.69 5.88 -12.87
C VAL A 36 -4.80 4.87 -12.15
N VAL A 37 -4.83 3.60 -12.54
CA VAL A 37 -3.97 2.55 -11.95
C VAL A 37 -2.48 2.81 -12.26
N ALA A 38 -2.16 3.44 -13.39
CA ALA A 38 -0.79 3.76 -13.77
C ALA A 38 -0.09 4.73 -12.78
N ASP A 39 -0.86 5.60 -12.12
CA ASP A 39 -0.34 6.63 -11.22
C ASP A 39 -0.26 6.18 -9.75
N VAL A 40 -0.79 5.00 -9.41
CA VAL A 40 -0.79 4.47 -8.03
C VAL A 40 0.23 3.35 -7.88
N ALA A 41 1.18 3.54 -6.97
CA ALA A 41 2.10 2.48 -6.58
C ALA A 41 1.44 1.53 -5.57
N PRO A 42 1.68 0.21 -5.65
CA PRO A 42 1.20 -0.71 -4.62
C PRO A 42 1.81 -0.36 -3.26
N VAL A 43 1.02 -0.50 -2.19
CA VAL A 43 1.52 -0.37 -0.82
C VAL A 43 2.55 -1.45 -0.58
N ARG A 44 3.74 -1.05 -0.13
CA ARG A 44 4.81 -1.97 0.24
C ARG A 44 4.72 -2.24 1.73
N HIS A 45 4.78 -3.51 2.12
CA HIS A 45 4.72 -3.94 3.51
C HIS A 45 6.13 -4.32 3.97
N GLY A 46 6.57 -3.74 5.08
CA GLY A 46 7.89 -3.95 5.67
C GLY A 46 7.80 -4.17 7.17
N GLU A 47 8.95 -4.40 7.78
CA GLU A 47 9.09 -4.62 9.22
C GLU A 47 10.27 -3.78 9.75
N TRP A 48 10.17 -3.41 11.02
CA TRP A 48 11.28 -2.80 11.75
C TRP A 48 12.19 -3.90 12.30
N ILE A 49 13.37 -4.06 11.71
CA ILE A 49 14.39 -5.01 12.18
C ILE A 49 15.25 -4.32 13.23
N GLU A 50 15.27 -4.83 14.46
CA GLU A 50 16.18 -4.34 15.49
C GLU A 50 17.62 -4.76 15.19
N ARG A 51 18.49 -3.78 14.92
CA ARG A 51 19.93 -4.00 14.72
C ARG A 51 20.74 -3.09 15.62
N ALA A 52 21.43 -3.65 16.61
CA ALA A 52 22.26 -2.89 17.55
C ALA A 52 21.51 -1.69 18.17
N LEU A 53 20.29 -1.95 18.66
CA LEU A 53 19.33 -0.97 19.18
C LEU A 53 18.76 0.01 18.14
N ARG A 54 19.12 -0.09 16.85
CA ARG A 54 18.57 0.77 15.79
C ARG A 54 17.54 0.02 14.94
N PRO A 55 16.25 0.36 15.02
CA PRO A 55 15.26 -0.21 14.12
C PRO A 55 15.56 0.22 12.68
N THR A 56 15.61 -0.77 11.81
CA THR A 56 16.01 -0.63 10.40
C THR A 56 14.89 -1.16 9.52
N CYS A 57 14.50 -0.39 8.51
CA CYS A 57 13.50 -0.82 7.54
C CYS A 57 14.02 -2.03 6.74
N SER A 58 13.24 -3.13 6.73
CA SER A 58 13.58 -4.34 5.98
C SER A 58 13.66 -4.15 4.46
N LEU A 59 12.94 -3.16 3.90
CA LEU A 59 12.87 -2.95 2.45
C LEU A 59 13.93 -2.00 1.90
N CYS A 60 14.27 -0.93 2.62
CA CYS A 60 15.19 0.10 2.12
C CYS A 60 16.44 0.30 2.98
N GLY A 61 16.57 -0.39 4.11
CA GLY A 61 17.72 -0.28 5.00
C GLY A 61 17.80 1.03 5.78
N PHE A 62 16.77 1.89 5.71
CA PHE A 62 16.73 3.11 6.51
C PHE A 62 16.75 2.77 8.00
N SER A 63 17.81 3.18 8.69
CA SER A 63 17.94 3.11 10.14
C SER A 63 17.79 4.52 10.72
N GLY A 64 16.78 4.75 11.55
CA GLY A 64 16.73 6.00 12.29
C GLY A 64 17.74 5.99 13.46
N SER A 65 18.10 7.18 13.96
CA SER A 65 18.85 7.31 15.20
C SER A 65 17.89 7.24 16.39
N LEU A 66 18.14 6.37 17.38
CA LEU A 66 17.41 6.34 18.65
C LEU A 66 17.49 7.66 19.45
N ILE A 67 18.44 8.53 19.09
CA ILE A 67 18.78 9.74 19.85
C ILE A 67 17.68 10.82 19.69
N ASP A 68 16.90 10.79 18.60
CA ASP A 68 15.93 11.84 18.28
C ASP A 68 14.45 11.44 18.46
N ALA A 69 14.14 10.15 18.53
CA ALA A 69 12.88 9.56 18.99
C ALA A 69 12.98 8.02 18.87
N PRO A 70 12.25 7.22 19.68
CA PRO A 70 12.06 5.83 19.33
C PRO A 70 11.37 5.77 17.95
N ILE A 71 12.00 5.10 16.97
CA ILE A 71 11.44 4.89 15.60
C ILE A 71 10.42 3.74 15.58
N SER A 72 10.38 2.96 16.66
CA SER A 72 9.43 1.88 16.90
C SER A 72 7.92 2.24 16.81
N PRO A 73 7.43 3.50 16.93
CA PRO A 73 6.01 3.78 16.78
C PRO A 73 5.62 4.19 15.35
N PHE A 74 6.55 4.30 14.38
CA PHE A 74 6.17 4.70 13.03
C PHE A 74 5.49 3.55 12.28
N LYS A 75 4.21 3.75 11.97
CA LYS A 75 3.41 2.85 11.12
C LYS A 75 3.90 2.78 9.67
N TYR A 76 4.79 3.69 9.27
CA TYR A 76 5.34 3.77 7.92
C TYR A 76 6.82 4.13 7.94
N CYS A 77 7.60 3.63 6.99
CA CYS A 77 8.97 4.06 6.78
C CYS A 77 8.98 5.51 6.26
N PRO A 78 9.68 6.46 6.91
CA PRO A 78 9.76 7.83 6.41
C PRO A 78 10.59 7.95 5.12
N ASN A 79 11.46 6.98 4.84
CA ASN A 79 12.33 7.01 3.66
C ASN A 79 11.68 6.39 2.42
N CYS A 80 10.97 5.27 2.56
CA CYS A 80 10.40 4.54 1.41
C CYS A 80 8.87 4.40 1.41
N GLY A 81 8.19 4.92 2.42
CA GLY A 81 6.72 4.89 2.52
C GLY A 81 6.12 3.50 2.82
N ALA A 82 6.94 2.48 3.04
CA ALA A 82 6.46 1.14 3.35
C ALA A 82 5.66 1.13 4.66
N LYS A 83 4.49 0.48 4.66
CA LYS A 83 3.71 0.24 5.87
C LYS A 83 4.44 -0.79 6.74
N MET A 84 4.62 -0.44 8.01
CA MET A 84 5.36 -1.23 9.00
C MET A 84 4.39 -2.05 9.82
N ASP A 85 3.71 -2.98 9.15
CA ASP A 85 2.71 -3.88 9.71
C ASP A 85 3.13 -5.35 9.65
N GLY A 86 4.41 -5.63 9.34
CA GLY A 86 5.01 -6.94 9.58
C GLY A 86 4.87 -7.33 11.05
N ASP A 87 4.28 -8.50 11.28
CA ASP A 87 3.69 -8.98 12.52
C ASP A 87 4.43 -8.53 13.80
N ALA A 88 3.72 -7.80 14.66
CA ALA A 88 4.03 -7.84 16.08
C ALA A 88 3.82 -9.28 16.56
N PRO A 89 4.79 -9.91 17.24
CA PRO A 89 4.57 -11.22 17.86
C PRO A 89 3.40 -11.19 18.85
#